data_AF-A0A1Z3HU37-F1
#
_entry.id   AF-A0A1Z3HU37-F1
#
_cell.length_a   1.000
_cell.length_b   1.000
_cell.length_c   1.000
_cell.angle_alpha   90.00
_cell.angle_beta   90.00
_cell.angle_gamma   90.00
#
_symmetry.space_group_name_H-M   'P 1'
#
loop_
_entity.id
_entity.type
_entity.pdbx_description
1 polymer ?
#
loop_
_entity_poly.entity_id
_entity_poly.type
_entity_poly.pdbx_seq_one_letter_code
_entity_poly.pdbx_strand_id
1 'polypeptide(L)'
;MNQGWTYHERVPADAVGQSLLDYYSQRYRHSSPAQWQTRIQLAAAGYPLLGDPLYLPGGHPRLTTAADTLPVPGDVGYHLHAHYLRCRHPNGEQWLNLVCPAPAALA
;
A
#
# COMPACT_ATOMS: atom_id res chain seq x y z
N MET A 1 -7.39 -8.96 11.84
CA MET A 1 -8.66 -8.32 12.23
C MET A 1 -8.41 -7.55 13.53
N ASN A 2 -8.57 -6.23 13.48
CA ASN A 2 -8.49 -5.29 14.58
C ASN A 2 -9.70 -5.51 15.52
N GLN A 3 -9.43 -5.92 16.76
CA GLN A 3 -10.43 -6.42 17.73
C GLN A 3 -11.36 -5.32 18.31
N GLY A 4 -12.00 -4.50 17.48
CA GLY A 4 -12.92 -3.43 17.94
C GLY A 4 -12.22 -2.18 18.51
N TRP A 5 -10.93 -2.01 18.26
CA TRP A 5 -10.20 -0.80 18.62
C TRP A 5 -10.35 0.26 17.53
N THR A 6 -10.91 1.42 17.88
CA THR A 6 -10.96 2.58 16.98
C THR A 6 -9.58 3.25 16.96
N TYR A 7 -8.88 3.13 15.83
CA TYR A 7 -7.59 3.76 15.63
C TYR A 7 -7.78 5.14 15.00
N HIS A 8 -7.16 6.15 15.60
CA HIS A 8 -6.99 7.47 14.99
C HIS A 8 -5.50 7.69 14.79
N GLU A 9 -5.05 7.74 13.54
CA GLU A 9 -3.69 8.13 13.23
C GLU A 9 -3.64 9.66 13.03
N ARG A 10 -2.84 10.32 13.87
CA ARG A 10 -2.45 11.71 13.65
C ARG A 10 -1.00 11.73 13.23
N VAL A 11 -0.72 12.37 12.10
CA VAL A 11 0.66 12.63 11.67
C VAL A 11 1.32 13.50 12.75
N PRO A 12 2.39 13.02 13.41
CA PRO A 12 3.05 13.76 14.47
C PRO A 12 3.79 14.98 13.92
N ALA A 13 4.07 15.97 14.78
CA ALA A 13 4.64 17.24 14.35
C ALA A 13 6.05 17.12 13.75
N ASP A 14 6.81 16.10 14.14
CA ASP A 14 8.13 15.75 13.60
C ASP A 14 8.06 15.15 12.18
N ALA A 15 6.88 14.72 11.72
CA ALA A 15 6.64 14.26 10.36
C ALA A 15 6.23 15.39 9.40
N VAL A 16 6.08 16.63 9.88
CA VAL A 16 5.77 17.79 9.03
C VAL A 16 6.90 18.00 8.01
N GLY A 17 6.52 18.15 6.74
CA GLY A 17 7.46 18.32 5.62
C GLY A 17 7.94 17.00 4.99
N GLN A 18 7.65 15.84 5.60
CA GLN A 18 7.85 14.55 4.95
C GLN A 18 6.74 14.27 3.95
N SER A 19 7.07 13.57 2.86
CA SER A 19 6.03 13.08 1.96
C SER A 19 5.21 11.98 2.64
N LEU A 20 3.96 11.81 2.20
CA LEU A 20 3.09 10.73 2.67
C LEU A 20 3.74 9.34 2.45
N LEU A 21 4.48 9.20 1.34
CA LEU A 21 5.21 7.98 0.99
C LEU A 21 6.35 7.71 1.99
N ASP A 22 7.15 8.72 2.31
CA ASP A 22 8.26 8.58 3.26
C ASP A 22 7.74 8.25 4.66
N TYR A 23 6.70 8.97 5.10
CA TYR A 23 6.07 8.75 6.39
C TYR A 23 5.56 7.31 6.55
N TYR A 24 4.75 6.84 5.60
CA TYR A 24 4.17 5.50 5.69
C TYR A 24 5.21 4.39 5.50
N SER A 25 6.16 4.54 4.58
CA SER A 25 7.17 3.50 4.35
C SER A 25 8.13 3.31 5.53
N GLN A 26 8.43 4.38 6.28
CA GLN A 26 9.24 4.29 7.50
C GLN A 26 8.49 3.63 8.66
N ARG A 27 7.21 3.98 8.83
CA ARG A 27 6.39 3.56 9.99
C ARG A 27 5.75 2.18 9.81
N TYR A 28 5.39 1.82 8.59
CA TYR A 28 4.65 0.60 8.26
C TYR A 28 5.46 -0.32 7.33
N ARG A 29 6.34 -1.11 7.96
CA ARG A 29 7.31 -1.99 7.27
C ARG A 29 6.69 -3.25 6.65
N HIS A 30 5.42 -3.53 6.90
CA HIS A 30 4.70 -4.66 6.28
C HIS A 30 4.35 -4.41 4.81
N SER A 31 4.53 -3.18 4.33
CA SER A 31 4.46 -2.83 2.91
C SER A 31 5.74 -2.12 2.49
N SER A 32 6.29 -2.51 1.35
CA SER A 32 7.46 -1.86 0.75
C SER A 32 7.12 -0.43 0.27
N PRO A 33 8.11 0.46 0.11
CA PRO A 33 7.89 1.78 -0.48
C PRO A 33 7.20 1.73 -1.85
N ALA A 34 7.54 0.76 -2.70
CA ALA A 34 6.90 0.59 -4.01
C ALA A 34 5.41 0.22 -3.89
N GLN A 35 5.05 -0.63 -2.93
CA GLN A 35 3.64 -0.95 -2.67
C GLN A 35 2.88 0.28 -2.17
N TRP A 36 3.48 1.07 -1.26
CA TRP A 36 2.90 2.33 -0.80
C TRP A 36 2.70 3.34 -1.94
N GLN A 37 3.71 3.50 -2.78
CA GLN A 37 3.67 4.42 -3.91
C GLN A 37 2.54 4.04 -4.88
N THR A 38 2.39 2.76 -5.22
CA THR A 38 1.32 2.28 -6.10
C THR A 38 -0.06 2.60 -5.51
N ARG A 39 -0.29 2.34 -4.22
CA ARG A 39 -1.56 2.63 -3.56
C ARG A 39 -1.91 4.13 -3.63
N ILE A 40 -0.95 4.98 -3.27
CA ILE A 40 -1.12 6.45 -3.23
C ILE A 40 -1.40 6.99 -4.63
N GLN A 41 -0.59 6.62 -5.63
CA GLN A 41 -0.70 7.16 -6.97
C GLN A 41 -1.99 6.73 -7.67
N LEU A 42 -2.36 5.44 -7.56
CA LEU A 42 -3.58 4.93 -8.17
C LEU A 42 -4.82 5.57 -7.55
N ALA A 43 -4.86 5.71 -6.22
CA ALA A 43 -5.95 6.41 -5.54
C ALA A 43 -6.03 7.89 -5.96
N ALA A 44 -4.90 8.60 -5.99
CA ALA A 44 -4.84 10.00 -6.42
C ALA A 44 -5.33 10.19 -7.87
N ALA A 45 -5.06 9.22 -8.76
CA ALA A 45 -5.57 9.19 -10.12
C ALA A 45 -7.07 8.85 -10.22
N GLY A 46 -7.73 8.51 -9.11
CA GLY A 46 -9.16 8.17 -9.05
C GLY A 46 -9.46 6.67 -9.10
N TYR A 47 -8.45 5.81 -9.12
CA TYR A 47 -8.58 4.36 -9.30
C TYR A 47 -7.86 3.59 -8.19
N PRO A 48 -8.29 3.70 -6.92
CA PRO A 48 -7.67 2.96 -5.82
C PRO A 48 -7.70 1.44 -6.10
N LEU A 49 -6.77 0.70 -5.49
CA LEU A 49 -6.73 -0.75 -5.64
C LEU A 49 -8.03 -1.37 -5.14
N LEU A 50 -8.51 -2.40 -5.86
CA LEU A 50 -9.69 -3.14 -5.45
C LEU A 50 -9.48 -3.73 -4.05
N GLY A 51 -10.38 -3.39 -3.13
CA GLY A 51 -10.31 -3.80 -1.74
C GLY A 51 -9.40 -2.96 -0.84
N ASP A 52 -8.76 -1.88 -1.34
CA ASP A 52 -7.98 -0.98 -0.47
C ASP A 52 -8.90 -0.34 0.57
N PRO A 53 -8.71 -0.65 1.87
CA PRO A 53 -9.59 -0.13 2.90
C PRO A 53 -9.31 1.35 3.17
N LEU A 54 -8.06 1.81 2.93
CA LEU A 54 -7.56 3.11 3.35
C LEU A 54 -7.91 4.23 2.37
N TYR A 55 -7.71 4.04 1.07
CA TYR A 55 -7.84 5.13 0.09
C TYR A 55 -9.18 5.11 -0.68
N LEU A 56 -9.75 6.30 -0.84
CA LEU A 56 -10.86 6.59 -1.74
C LEU A 56 -10.32 7.15 -3.08
N PRO A 57 -11.15 7.15 -4.14
CA PRO A 57 -10.86 7.90 -5.36
C PRO A 57 -10.51 9.36 -5.06
N GLY A 58 -9.48 9.89 -5.70
CA GLY A 58 -8.91 11.22 -5.43
C GLY A 58 -7.79 11.22 -4.38
N GLY A 59 -7.42 10.06 -3.83
CA GLY A 59 -6.31 9.92 -2.89
C GLY A 59 -6.67 10.30 -1.46
N HIS A 60 -7.96 10.48 -1.17
CA HIS A 60 -8.43 10.82 0.18
C HIS A 60 -8.43 9.58 1.08
N PRO A 61 -7.91 9.66 2.31
CA PRO A 61 -8.08 8.59 3.28
C PRO A 61 -9.55 8.47 3.68
N ARG A 62 -10.01 7.24 3.91
CA ARG A 62 -11.35 6.97 4.41
C ARG A 62 -11.41 7.33 5.90
N LEU A 63 -12.13 8.40 6.21
CA LEU A 63 -12.28 8.93 7.57
C LEU A 63 -13.56 8.47 8.28
N THR A 64 -14.44 7.74 7.61
CA THR A 64 -15.69 7.19 8.18
C THR A 64 -16.05 5.84 7.54
N THR A 65 -16.57 4.93 8.35
CA THR A 65 -17.11 3.62 7.95
C THR A 65 -18.45 3.39 8.66
N ALA A 66 -19.35 2.60 8.06
CA ALA A 66 -20.66 2.24 8.64
C ALA A 66 -20.57 1.24 9.80
N ALA A 67 -19.41 0.61 9.98
CA ALA A 67 -19.05 -0.20 11.13
C ALA A 67 -17.91 0.55 11.83
N ASP A 68 -18.04 0.87 13.12
CA ASP A 68 -17.24 1.80 13.96
C ASP A 68 -15.69 1.71 13.92
N THR A 69 -15.11 0.89 13.06
CA THR A 69 -13.67 0.70 12.87
C THR A 69 -13.19 1.43 11.62
N LEU A 70 -12.34 2.43 11.81
CA LEU A 70 -11.64 3.10 10.71
C LEU A 70 -10.50 2.23 10.17
N PRO A 71 -10.29 2.23 8.85
CA PRO A 71 -9.19 1.50 8.23
C PRO A 71 -7.85 2.14 8.59
N VAL A 72 -6.90 1.33 9.02
CA VAL A 72 -5.53 1.78 9.31
C VAL A 72 -4.59 1.46 8.15
N PRO A 73 -3.43 2.13 8.02
CA PRO A 73 -2.42 1.77 7.01
C PRO A 73 -1.93 0.32 7.12
N GLY A 74 -2.03 -0.25 8.33
CA GLY A 74 -1.82 -1.66 8.64
C GLY A 74 -2.82 -2.62 8.01
N ASP A 75 -4.02 -2.16 7.69
CA ASP A 75 -5.09 -3.01 7.18
C ASP A 75 -4.77 -3.45 5.76
N VAL A 76 -4.53 -4.75 5.65
CA VAL A 76 -4.47 -5.46 4.37
C VAL A 76 -5.90 -5.73 3.89
N GLY A 77 -6.09 -5.81 2.57
CA GLY A 77 -7.41 -6.00 1.97
C GLY A 77 -7.45 -5.75 0.47
N TYR A 78 -6.45 -5.07 -0.06
CA TYR A 78 -6.27 -4.89 -1.50
C TYR A 78 -5.54 -6.07 -2.13
N HIS A 79 -5.77 -6.25 -3.43
CA HIS A 79 -4.99 -7.17 -4.25
C HIS A 79 -3.94 -6.40 -5.07
N LEU A 80 -2.67 -6.71 -4.81
CA LEU A 80 -1.53 -6.19 -5.58
C LEU A 80 -0.50 -7.31 -5.73
N HIS A 81 -0.14 -7.64 -6.97
CA HIS A 81 0.75 -8.76 -7.28
C HIS A 81 1.89 -8.33 -8.20
N ALA A 82 3.13 -8.61 -7.80
CA ALA A 82 4.30 -8.40 -8.63
C ALA A 82 4.44 -9.57 -9.61
N HIS A 83 3.91 -9.40 -10.82
CA HIS A 83 3.89 -10.47 -11.83
C HIS A 83 5.27 -10.76 -12.45
N TYR A 84 6.12 -9.75 -12.59
CA TYR A 84 7.38 -9.86 -13.30
C TYR A 84 8.48 -9.09 -12.58
N LEU A 85 9.66 -9.69 -12.46
CA LEU A 85 10.87 -9.03 -11.97
C LEU A 85 12.00 -9.27 -12.96
N ARG A 86 12.65 -8.17 -13.37
CA ARG A 86 13.90 -8.21 -14.12
C ARG A 86 14.99 -7.50 -13.35
N CYS A 87 16.11 -8.17 -13.16
CA CYS A 87 17.28 -7.61 -12.48
C CYS A 87 18.56 -8.16 -13.10
N ARG A 88 19.68 -7.48 -12.84
CA ARG A 88 21.00 -7.97 -13.24
C ARG A 88 21.45 -9.06 -12.27
N HIS A 89 21.99 -10.16 -12.78
CA HIS A 89 22.52 -11.22 -11.92
C HIS A 89 23.67 -10.68 -11.05
N PRO A 90 23.72 -10.96 -9.74
CA PRO A 90 24.70 -10.34 -8.83
C PRO A 90 26.16 -10.67 -9.19
N ASN A 91 26.41 -11.85 -9.77
CA ASN A 91 27.76 -12.32 -10.12
C ASN A 91 28.06 -12.27 -11.62
N GLY A 92 27.25 -11.57 -12.44
CA GLY A 92 27.47 -11.51 -13.88
C GLY A 92 26.75 -10.37 -14.58
N GLU A 93 27.00 -10.24 -15.89
CA GLU A 93 26.34 -9.25 -16.75
C GLU A 93 25.00 -9.76 -17.32
N GLN A 94 24.64 -11.02 -17.04
CA GLN A 94 23.42 -11.64 -17.52
C GLN A 94 22.18 -11.06 -16.81
N TRP A 95 21.09 -10.90 -17.57
CA TRP A 95 19.79 -10.50 -17.02
C TRP A 95 19.03 -11.72 -16.50
N LEU A 96 18.50 -11.61 -15.28
CA LEU A 96 17.55 -12.56 -14.72
C LEU A 96 16.13 -12.06 -14.96
N ASN A 97 15.27 -12.93 -15.49
CA ASN A 97 13.85 -12.67 -15.71
C ASN A 97 13.04 -13.67 -14.90
N LEU A 98 12.24 -13.19 -13.95
CA LEU A 98 11.39 -14.00 -13.10
C LEU A 98 9.93 -13.65 -13.37
N VAL A 99 9.10 -14.67 -13.59
CA VAL A 99 7.64 -14.54 -13.76
C VAL A 99 6.97 -15.24 -12.58
N CYS A 100 6.07 -14.53 -11.91
CA CYS A 100 5.18 -15.09 -10.91
C CYS A 100 3.74 -15.02 -11.45
N PRO A 101 3.13 -16.16 -11.86
CA PRO A 101 1.77 -16.15 -12.39
C PRO A 101 0.79 -15.53 -11.39
N ALA A 102 -0.29 -14.94 -11.90
CA ALA A 102 -1.30 -14.32 -11.03
C ALA A 102 -1.86 -15.37 -10.06
N PRO A 103 -1.97 -15.06 -8.76
CA PRO A 103 -2.63 -15.94 -7.80
C PRO A 103 -4.12 -16.08 -8.18
N ALA A 104 -4.75 -17.18 -7.79
CA ALA A 104 -6.16 -17.45 -8.10
C ALA A 104 -7.11 -16.33 -7.65
N ALA A 105 -6.75 -15.60 -6.59
CA ALA A 105 -7.51 -14.44 -6.11
C ALA A 105 -7.51 -13.22 -7.07
N LEU A 106 -6.69 -13.25 -8.12
CA LEU A 106 -6.55 -12.22 -9.15
C LEU A 106 -6.86 -12.74 -10.57
N ALA A 107 -7.34 -13.99 -10.68
CA ALA A 107 -7.63 -14.66 -11.95
C ALA A 107 -9.05 -14.38 -12.45
#